data_AF-S8FWL1-F1
#
_entry.id   AF-S8FWL1-F1
#
_cell.length_a   1.000
_cell.length_b   1.000
_cell.length_c   1.000
_cell.angle_alpha   90.00
_cell.angle_beta   90.00
_cell.angle_gamma   90.00
#
_symmetry.space_group_name_H-M   'P 1'
#
loop_
_entity.id
_entity.type
_entity.pdbx_description
1 polymer ?
#
loop_
_entity_poly.entity_id
_entity_poly.type
_entity_poly.pdbx_seq_one_letter_code
_entity_poly.pdbx_strand_id
1 'polypeptide(L)'
;MDLLTGCPDEVLLAIGEISALAGWKEAELQRGGLSVRELIRKGTLIETSLRQRPTGRQSREGNLTPLDAGLAQATLDLHLPRGMPVAGPVGGTSREDALPIITELWREGAVLYLNTVLSENLPNVPEITEAVNKIVNLLTQLPSSEFDRSAIFSMFFAGCMTDDLAVRTMVKRRLCAIEDTFGTVYDLVAQLEHLWRTRVVLVAQHGAAALVPWRESLYRRWDGRNVLLL
;
A
#
# COMPACT_ATOMS: atom_id res chain seq x y z
N MET A 1 6.42 6.26 -13.21
CA MET A 1 7.38 5.81 -12.17
C MET A 1 7.32 4.29 -11.95
N ASP A 2 6.51 3.59 -12.75
CA ASP A 2 6.13 2.17 -12.66
C ASP A 2 7.29 1.18 -12.51
N LEU A 3 8.47 1.48 -13.08
CA LEU A 3 9.57 0.52 -13.16
C LEU A 3 10.28 0.26 -11.82
N LEU A 4 10.13 1.15 -10.83
CA LEU A 4 10.90 1.08 -9.56
C LEU A 4 10.11 0.44 -8.40
N THR A 5 8.77 0.51 -8.42
CA THR A 5 7.92 0.05 -7.30
C THR A 5 6.78 -0.88 -7.71
N GLY A 6 6.39 -0.92 -9.00
CA GLY A 6 5.20 -1.64 -9.46
C GLY A 6 3.87 -0.97 -9.08
N CYS A 7 3.90 0.27 -8.55
CA CYS A 7 2.71 1.08 -8.33
C CYS A 7 2.37 1.85 -9.63
N PRO A 8 1.18 1.68 -10.22
CA PRO A 8 0.77 2.46 -11.37
C PRO A 8 0.61 3.95 -11.00
N ASP A 9 1.04 4.85 -11.90
CA ASP A 9 0.94 6.29 -11.71
C ASP A 9 -0.48 6.76 -11.28
N GLU A 10 -1.55 6.16 -11.82
CA GLU A 10 -2.94 6.50 -11.46
C GLU A 10 -3.31 6.08 -10.02
N VAL A 11 -2.75 4.98 -9.54
CA VAL A 11 -2.99 4.53 -8.16
C VAL A 11 -2.25 5.44 -7.19
N LEU A 12 -1.03 5.84 -7.55
CA LEU A 12 -0.27 6.80 -6.76
C LEU A 12 -0.98 8.16 -6.67
N LEU A 13 -1.55 8.64 -7.78
CA LEU A 13 -2.38 9.85 -7.78
C LEU A 13 -3.58 9.70 -6.85
N ALA A 14 -4.31 8.59 -6.96
CA ALA A 14 -5.46 8.31 -6.10
C ALA A 14 -5.07 8.27 -4.62
N ILE A 15 -3.93 7.69 -4.24
CA ILE A 15 -3.43 7.73 -2.85
C ILE A 15 -3.24 9.18 -2.37
N GLY A 16 -2.70 10.06 -3.23
CA GLY A 16 -2.60 11.48 -2.96
C GLY A 16 -3.98 12.14 -2.75
N GLU A 17 -4.94 11.83 -3.61
CA GLU A 17 -6.32 12.34 -3.51
C GLU A 17 -7.05 11.83 -2.27
N ILE A 18 -6.85 10.57 -1.87
CA ILE A 18 -7.40 10.00 -0.62
C ILE A 18 -6.81 10.74 0.59
N SER A 19 -5.51 11.02 0.57
CA SER A 19 -4.84 11.76 1.63
C SER A 19 -5.40 13.19 1.75
N ALA A 20 -5.61 13.86 0.62
CA ALA A 20 -6.25 15.18 0.57
C ALA A 20 -7.71 15.13 1.04
N LEU A 21 -8.46 14.11 0.65
CA LEU A 21 -9.84 13.89 1.10
C LEU A 21 -9.91 13.70 2.62
N ALA A 22 -8.97 12.94 3.19
CA ALA A 22 -8.89 12.74 4.63
C ALA A 22 -8.61 14.06 5.38
N GLY A 23 -7.66 14.86 4.88
CA GLY A 23 -7.39 16.19 5.45
C GLY A 23 -8.58 17.13 5.34
N TRP A 24 -9.29 17.11 4.20
CA TRP A 24 -10.54 17.85 4.03
C TRP A 24 -11.64 17.40 5.01
N LYS A 25 -11.84 16.07 5.17
CA LYS A 25 -12.81 15.51 6.12
C LYS A 25 -12.55 16.00 7.53
N GLU A 26 -11.29 15.97 7.97
CA GLU A 26 -10.88 16.44 9.30
C GLU A 26 -11.10 17.94 9.48
N ALA A 27 -10.76 18.76 8.48
CA ALA A 27 -11.01 20.20 8.53
C ALA A 27 -12.51 20.55 8.61
N GLU A 28 -13.37 19.83 7.88
CA GLU A 28 -14.82 20.06 7.92
C GLU A 28 -15.46 19.56 9.22
N LEU A 29 -14.93 18.48 9.81
CA LEU A 29 -15.31 18.04 11.16
C LEU A 29 -14.99 19.10 12.20
N GLN A 30 -13.78 19.69 12.16
CA GLN A 30 -13.37 20.77 13.06
C GLN A 30 -14.26 22.03 12.91
N ARG A 31 -14.77 22.30 11.71
CA ARG A 31 -15.72 23.39 11.45
C ARG A 31 -17.17 23.06 11.83
N GLY A 32 -17.46 21.80 12.16
CA GLY A 32 -18.83 21.32 12.41
C GLY A 32 -19.71 21.24 11.16
N GLY A 33 -19.11 21.25 9.97
CA GLY A 33 -19.81 21.39 8.68
C GLY A 33 -19.77 20.18 7.75
N LEU A 34 -19.23 19.03 8.21
CA LEU A 34 -19.01 17.87 7.35
C LEU A 34 -20.30 17.41 6.65
N SER A 35 -20.34 17.59 5.32
CA SER A 35 -21.39 17.02 4.49
C SER A 35 -21.04 15.59 4.10
N VAL A 36 -21.72 14.62 4.71
CA VAL A 36 -21.56 13.18 4.38
C VAL A 36 -21.81 12.93 2.89
N ARG A 37 -22.80 13.61 2.29
CA ARG A 37 -23.10 13.51 0.86
C ARG A 37 -21.90 13.94 0.01
N GLU A 38 -21.23 15.04 0.37
CA GLU A 38 -20.06 15.51 -0.36
C GLU A 38 -18.84 14.60 -0.14
N LEU A 39 -18.68 14.06 1.08
CA LEU A 39 -17.64 13.06 1.38
C LEU A 39 -17.79 11.83 0.48
N ILE A 40 -19.00 11.27 0.40
CA ILE A 40 -19.29 10.13 -0.48
C ILE A 40 -19.08 10.52 -1.94
N ARG A 41 -19.58 11.68 -2.39
CA ARG A 41 -19.39 12.14 -3.78
C ARG A 41 -17.91 12.21 -4.17
N LYS A 42 -17.07 12.81 -3.32
CA LYS A 42 -15.61 12.89 -3.55
C LYS A 42 -14.97 11.50 -3.53
N GLY A 43 -15.35 10.65 -2.57
CA GLY A 43 -14.87 9.27 -2.48
C GLY A 43 -15.20 8.44 -3.72
N THR A 44 -16.44 8.50 -4.21
CA THR A 44 -16.89 7.77 -5.41
C THR A 44 -16.11 8.17 -6.66
N LEU A 45 -15.70 9.44 -6.79
CA LEU A 45 -14.87 9.89 -7.92
C LEU A 45 -13.49 9.21 -7.90
N ILE A 46 -12.85 9.18 -6.74
CA ILE A 46 -11.56 8.51 -6.54
C ILE A 46 -11.70 7.00 -6.79
N GLU A 47 -12.72 6.37 -6.20
CA GLU A 47 -12.98 4.95 -6.35
C GLU A 47 -13.21 4.55 -7.81
N THR A 48 -13.98 5.36 -8.55
CA THR A 48 -14.22 5.15 -9.98
C THR A 48 -12.91 5.23 -10.76
N SER A 49 -12.03 6.17 -10.45
CA SER A 49 -10.72 6.27 -11.07
C SER A 49 -9.82 5.07 -10.76
N LEU A 50 -9.83 4.56 -9.52
CA LEU A 50 -9.08 3.36 -9.12
C LEU A 50 -9.55 2.10 -9.86
N ARG A 51 -10.86 1.98 -10.10
CA ARG A 51 -11.49 0.85 -10.79
C ARG A 51 -11.38 0.91 -12.31
N GLN A 52 -11.20 2.11 -12.88
CA GLN A 52 -10.87 2.26 -14.28
C GLN A 52 -9.47 1.69 -14.51
N ARG A 53 -9.40 0.45 -14.99
CA ARG A 53 -8.16 -0.08 -15.56
C ARG A 53 -7.75 0.86 -16.69
N PRO A 54 -6.52 1.36 -16.72
CA PRO A 54 -6.04 2.08 -17.90
C PRO A 54 -6.21 1.12 -19.08
N THR A 55 -7.18 1.41 -19.95
CA THR A 55 -7.06 1.03 -21.35
C THR A 55 -5.76 1.66 -21.77
N GLY A 56 -4.77 0.81 -22.09
CA GLY A 56 -3.37 1.20 -22.16
C GLY A 56 -3.22 2.61 -22.69
N ARG A 57 -2.48 3.45 -21.98
CA ARG A 57 -1.89 4.63 -22.61
C ARG A 57 -1.13 4.08 -23.80
N GLN A 58 -1.76 4.06 -24.97
CA GLN A 58 -1.06 4.02 -26.22
C GLN A 58 -0.04 5.13 -26.07
N SER A 59 1.24 4.78 -26.13
CA SER A 59 2.31 5.73 -26.36
C SER A 59 1.74 6.77 -27.31
N ARG A 60 1.52 8.00 -26.81
CA ARG A 60 1.44 9.14 -27.71
C ARG A 60 2.80 9.13 -28.37
N GLU A 61 2.85 8.58 -29.58
CA GLU A 61 3.85 8.88 -30.58
C GLU A 61 3.93 10.41 -30.65
N GLY A 62 4.92 10.93 -29.95
CA GLY A 62 5.11 12.34 -29.70
C GLY A 62 6.59 12.57 -29.51
N ASN A 63 7.32 12.39 -30.61
CA ASN A 63 8.72 12.76 -30.82
C ASN A 63 9.68 12.23 -29.75
N LEU A 64 10.12 10.98 -29.92
CA LEU A 64 11.35 10.49 -29.30
C LEU A 64 12.51 11.39 -29.77
N THR A 65 13.02 12.20 -28.85
CA THR A 65 14.30 12.88 -29.08
C THR A 65 15.42 11.83 -29.03
N PRO A 66 16.47 11.91 -29.87
CA PRO A 66 17.49 10.86 -30.00
C PRO A 66 18.33 10.58 -28.74
N LEU A 67 18.17 11.39 -27.68
CA LEU A 67 18.99 11.34 -26.46
C LEU A 67 18.57 10.23 -25.49
N ASP A 68 17.33 9.74 -25.54
CA ASP A 68 16.84 8.73 -24.59
C ASP A 68 17.24 7.29 -24.96
N ALA A 69 17.43 7.00 -26.26
CA ALA A 69 17.89 5.68 -26.70
C ALA A 69 19.30 5.36 -26.21
N GLY A 70 20.20 6.36 -26.20
CA GLY A 70 21.57 6.21 -25.72
C GLY A 70 21.67 5.98 -24.21
N LEU A 71 20.80 6.63 -23.41
CA LEU A 71 20.74 6.42 -21.96
C LEU A 71 20.11 5.06 -21.61
N ALA A 72 19.07 4.63 -22.32
CA ALA A 72 18.48 3.32 -22.14
C ALA A 72 19.50 2.20 -22.43
N GLN A 73 20.29 2.35 -23.50
CA GLN A 73 21.33 1.40 -23.88
C GLN A 73 22.54 1.43 -22.92
N ALA A 74 22.96 2.61 -22.46
CA ALA A 74 24.03 2.75 -21.48
C ALA A 74 23.65 2.21 -20.08
N THR A 75 22.36 2.22 -19.73
CA THR A 75 21.88 1.63 -18.48
C THR A 75 21.88 0.09 -18.54
N LEU A 76 21.73 -0.48 -19.75
CA LEU A 76 21.85 -1.92 -19.99
C LEU A 76 23.31 -2.42 -19.93
N ASP A 77 24.29 -1.59 -20.28
CA ASP A 77 25.71 -1.97 -20.30
C ASP A 77 26.43 -1.82 -18.93
N LEU A 78 25.83 -1.14 -17.95
CA LEU A 78 26.52 -0.82 -16.69
C LEU A 78 26.41 -1.88 -15.58
N HIS A 79 25.79 -3.05 -15.80
CA HIS A 79 25.55 -4.01 -14.71
C HIS A 79 25.76 -5.52 -14.98
N LEU A 80 26.67 -5.96 -15.85
CA LEU A 80 27.18 -7.34 -15.70
C LEU A 80 28.58 -7.58 -16.32
N PRO A 81 29.52 -8.24 -15.61
CA PRO A 81 30.64 -8.90 -16.26
C PRO A 81 30.09 -10.03 -17.13
N ARG A 82 30.40 -9.98 -18.42
CA ARG A 82 30.08 -10.99 -19.42
C ARG A 82 30.80 -12.30 -19.09
N GLY A 83 30.10 -13.30 -18.53
CA GLY A 83 30.58 -14.68 -18.51
C GLY A 83 29.99 -15.63 -17.47
N MET A 84 28.96 -16.40 -17.86
CA MET A 84 28.78 -17.86 -17.71
C MET A 84 27.29 -18.24 -17.53
N PRO A 85 26.81 -19.31 -18.17
CA PRO A 85 25.47 -19.82 -17.92
C PRO A 85 25.49 -20.61 -16.61
N VAL A 86 25.06 -19.98 -15.52
CA VAL A 86 24.73 -20.70 -14.28
C VAL A 86 23.30 -21.19 -14.43
N ALA A 87 23.13 -22.51 -14.52
CA ALA A 87 21.83 -23.15 -14.34
C ALA A 87 21.36 -22.90 -12.90
N GLY A 88 20.59 -21.84 -12.68
CA GLY A 88 19.91 -21.52 -11.43
C GLY A 88 18.57 -22.27 -11.29
N PRO A 89 18.06 -22.43 -10.07
CA PRO A 89 16.95 -23.34 -9.79
C PRO A 89 15.67 -22.89 -10.50
N VAL A 90 15.00 -23.87 -11.12
CA VAL A 90 13.66 -23.73 -11.69
C VAL A 90 12.70 -23.49 -10.52
N GLY A 91 12.33 -22.24 -10.23
CA GLY A 91 11.39 -21.93 -9.15
C GLY A 91 11.25 -20.47 -8.69
N GLY A 92 11.95 -19.50 -9.28
CA GLY A 92 11.74 -18.08 -8.99
C GLY A 92 10.54 -17.52 -9.76
N THR A 93 9.64 -16.78 -9.10
CA THR A 93 8.57 -16.03 -9.77
C THR A 93 9.20 -14.99 -10.70
N SER A 94 8.85 -15.03 -11.99
CA SER A 94 9.33 -14.00 -12.93
C SER A 94 8.72 -12.66 -12.57
N ARG A 95 9.47 -11.58 -12.84
CA ARG A 95 8.98 -10.21 -12.71
C ARG A 95 7.71 -9.99 -13.55
N GLU A 96 7.64 -10.59 -14.74
CA GLU A 96 6.50 -10.47 -15.64
C GLU A 96 5.21 -11.05 -15.02
N ASP A 97 5.34 -12.13 -14.24
CA ASP A 97 4.22 -12.77 -13.53
C ASP A 97 3.84 -12.01 -12.24
N ALA A 98 4.82 -11.40 -11.56
CA ALA A 98 4.60 -10.67 -10.32
C ALA A 98 3.97 -9.28 -10.52
N LEU A 99 4.34 -8.57 -11.60
CA LEU A 99 3.92 -7.19 -11.85
C LEU A 99 2.39 -6.97 -11.86
N PRO A 100 1.57 -7.83 -12.50
CA PRO A 100 0.11 -7.70 -12.46
C PRO A 100 -0.44 -7.83 -11.04
N ILE A 101 0.12 -8.75 -10.24
CA ILE A 101 -0.31 -8.97 -8.85
C ILE A 101 0.07 -7.77 -7.97
N ILE A 102 1.29 -7.24 -8.13
CA ILE A 102 1.75 -6.04 -7.41
C ILE A 102 0.87 -4.83 -7.76
N THR A 103 0.55 -4.66 -9.05
CA THR A 103 -0.34 -3.60 -9.53
C THR A 103 -1.70 -3.67 -8.84
N GLU A 104 -2.28 -4.87 -8.76
CA GLU A 104 -3.56 -5.08 -8.10
C GLU A 104 -3.46 -4.89 -6.58
N LEU A 105 -2.35 -5.30 -5.96
CA LEU A 105 -2.09 -5.06 -4.53
C LEU A 105 -2.11 -3.56 -4.23
N TRP A 106 -1.48 -2.74 -5.07
CA TRP A 106 -1.51 -1.28 -4.91
C TRP A 106 -2.93 -0.72 -5.04
N ARG A 107 -3.71 -1.20 -6.03
CA ARG A 107 -5.11 -0.78 -6.20
C ARG A 107 -5.95 -1.13 -4.98
N GLU A 108 -5.91 -2.38 -4.55
CA GLU A 108 -6.70 -2.85 -3.40
C GLU A 108 -6.23 -2.20 -2.08
N GLY A 109 -4.94 -1.92 -1.95
CA GLY A 109 -4.40 -1.11 -0.85
C GLY A 109 -4.97 0.30 -0.83
N ALA A 110 -5.08 0.95 -2.00
CA ALA A 110 -5.65 2.29 -2.13
C ALA A 110 -7.17 2.29 -1.87
N VAL A 111 -7.89 1.28 -2.35
CA VAL A 111 -9.32 1.07 -2.04
C VAL A 111 -9.52 0.89 -0.54
N LEU A 112 -8.71 0.05 0.11
CA LEU A 112 -8.76 -0.14 1.56
C LEU A 112 -8.49 1.18 2.29
N TYR A 113 -7.47 1.94 1.87
CA TYR A 113 -7.19 3.25 2.45
C TYR A 113 -8.37 4.22 2.29
N LEU A 114 -8.98 4.31 1.11
CA LEU A 114 -10.17 5.13 0.87
C LEU A 114 -11.32 4.74 1.80
N ASN A 115 -11.58 3.43 1.98
CA ASN A 115 -12.63 2.94 2.86
C ASN A 115 -12.39 3.33 4.33
N THR A 116 -11.12 3.39 4.79
CA THR A 116 -10.82 3.93 6.13
C THR A 116 -11.17 5.41 6.29
N VAL A 117 -11.15 6.18 5.20
CA VAL A 117 -11.54 7.60 5.19
C VAL A 117 -13.06 7.75 5.15
N LEU A 118 -13.74 6.96 4.33
CA LEU A 118 -15.20 7.06 4.13
C LEU A 118 -16.00 6.47 5.28
N SER A 119 -15.62 5.30 5.79
CA SER A 119 -16.40 4.48 6.73
C SER A 119 -15.79 4.39 8.13
N GLU A 120 -14.84 5.29 8.42
CA GLU A 120 -13.97 5.23 9.61
C GLU A 120 -13.08 3.97 9.64
N ASN A 121 -12.22 3.89 10.66
CA ASN A 121 -11.25 2.81 10.83
C ASN A 121 -11.89 1.56 11.49
N LEU A 122 -12.95 1.01 10.90
CA LEU A 122 -13.74 -0.09 11.44
C LEU A 122 -13.56 -1.40 10.63
N PRO A 123 -12.86 -2.42 11.15
CA PRO A 123 -12.63 -3.68 10.44
C PRO A 123 -13.91 -4.41 9.99
N ASN A 124 -14.99 -4.27 10.76
CA ASN A 124 -16.27 -4.95 10.52
C ASN A 124 -17.11 -4.35 9.38
N VAL A 125 -16.66 -3.23 8.79
CA VAL A 125 -17.30 -2.65 7.61
C VAL A 125 -17.09 -3.58 6.42
N PRO A 126 -18.15 -3.98 5.68
CA PRO A 126 -18.04 -4.96 4.60
C PRO A 126 -17.01 -4.60 3.54
N GLU A 127 -16.96 -3.34 3.13
CA GLU A 127 -16.04 -2.83 2.11
C GLU A 127 -14.57 -2.91 2.58
N ILE A 128 -14.33 -2.76 3.89
CA ILE A 128 -13.01 -2.91 4.51
C ILE A 128 -12.63 -4.39 4.54
N THR A 129 -13.52 -5.26 5.04
CA THR A 129 -13.30 -6.71 5.08
C THR A 129 -13.06 -7.28 3.69
N GLU A 130 -13.84 -6.85 2.68
CA GLU A 130 -13.68 -7.29 1.30
C GLU A 130 -12.30 -6.90 0.72
N ALA A 131 -11.87 -5.65 0.90
CA ALA A 131 -10.57 -5.19 0.43
C ALA A 131 -9.41 -5.93 1.13
N VAL A 132 -9.50 -6.18 2.44
CA VAL A 132 -8.52 -7.00 3.18
C VAL A 132 -8.45 -8.41 2.59
N ASN A 133 -9.60 -9.06 2.35
CA ASN A 133 -9.63 -10.40 1.77
C ASN A 133 -9.04 -10.46 0.36
N LYS A 134 -9.26 -9.44 -0.47
CA LYS A 134 -8.62 -9.34 -1.78
C LYS A 134 -7.10 -9.21 -1.67
N ILE A 135 -6.60 -8.35 -0.78
CA ILE A 135 -5.16 -8.23 -0.52
C ILE A 135 -4.58 -9.58 -0.07
N VAL A 136 -5.26 -10.29 0.84
CA VAL A 136 -4.84 -11.63 1.29
C VAL A 136 -4.78 -12.61 0.13
N ASN A 137 -5.81 -12.65 -0.71
CA ASN A 137 -5.86 -13.52 -1.89
C ASN A 137 -4.79 -13.20 -2.93
N LEU A 138 -4.39 -11.93 -3.07
CA LEU A 138 -3.29 -11.54 -3.95
C LEU A 138 -1.93 -11.94 -3.34
N LEU A 139 -1.76 -11.79 -2.03
CA LEU A 139 -0.55 -12.21 -1.33
C LEU A 139 -0.36 -13.74 -1.34
N THR A 140 -1.42 -14.54 -1.41
CA THR A 140 -1.29 -16.00 -1.55
C THR A 140 -0.86 -16.42 -2.96
N GLN A 141 -1.18 -15.61 -3.97
CA GLN A 141 -0.77 -15.81 -5.37
C GLN A 141 0.67 -15.35 -5.63
N LEU A 142 1.20 -14.44 -4.82
CA LEU A 142 2.57 -13.94 -4.92
C LEU A 142 3.49 -14.65 -3.91
N PRO A 143 4.35 -15.60 -4.32
CA PRO A 143 5.30 -16.24 -3.42
C PRO A 143 6.19 -15.22 -2.70
N SER A 144 6.61 -15.55 -1.47
CA SER A 144 7.55 -14.71 -0.71
C SER A 144 8.84 -14.54 -1.48
N SER A 145 9.18 -13.29 -1.78
CA SER A 145 10.25 -12.91 -2.72
C SER A 145 10.62 -11.44 -2.54
N GLU A 146 11.57 -10.93 -3.32
CA GLU A 146 11.97 -9.51 -3.32
C GLU A 146 10.80 -8.55 -3.62
N PHE A 147 9.75 -9.03 -4.29
CA PHE A 147 8.53 -8.27 -4.60
C PHE A 147 7.71 -7.90 -3.36
N ASP A 148 7.97 -8.52 -2.20
CA ASP A 148 7.34 -8.16 -0.93
C ASP A 148 7.54 -6.69 -0.56
N ARG A 149 8.67 -6.12 -0.96
CA ARG A 149 8.97 -4.70 -0.73
C ARG A 149 7.96 -3.78 -1.41
N SER A 150 7.47 -4.16 -2.60
CA SER A 150 6.44 -3.43 -3.32
C SER A 150 5.05 -3.55 -2.70
N ALA A 151 4.83 -4.55 -1.84
CA ALA A 151 3.55 -4.83 -1.21
C ALA A 151 3.45 -4.30 0.23
N ILE A 152 4.48 -3.61 0.76
CA ILE A 152 4.51 -3.06 2.12
C ILE A 152 3.28 -2.18 2.40
N PHE A 153 2.92 -1.30 1.47
CA PHE A 153 1.77 -0.40 1.61
C PHE A 153 0.47 -1.18 1.85
N SER A 154 0.16 -2.15 0.98
CA SER A 154 -1.06 -2.96 1.07
C SER A 154 -1.05 -3.88 2.29
N MET A 155 0.11 -4.48 2.61
CA MET A 155 0.29 -5.29 3.82
C MET A 155 0.08 -4.48 5.10
N PHE A 156 0.55 -3.24 5.15
CA PHE A 156 0.35 -2.37 6.30
C PHE A 156 -1.13 -2.10 6.54
N PHE A 157 -1.89 -1.67 5.51
CA PHE A 157 -3.31 -1.42 5.65
C PHE A 157 -4.11 -2.69 5.99
N ALA A 158 -3.81 -3.81 5.33
CA ALA A 158 -4.45 -5.09 5.65
C ALA A 158 -4.15 -5.54 7.09
N GLY A 159 -2.92 -5.36 7.56
CA GLY A 159 -2.52 -5.63 8.94
C GLY A 159 -3.20 -4.72 9.96
N CYS A 160 -3.45 -3.45 9.61
CA CYS A 160 -4.19 -2.53 10.48
C CYS A 160 -5.68 -2.87 10.56
N MET A 161 -6.29 -3.21 9.43
CA MET A 161 -7.74 -3.37 9.29
C MET A 161 -8.23 -4.82 9.44
N THR A 162 -7.51 -5.65 10.20
CA THR A 162 -7.90 -7.04 10.44
C THR A 162 -7.88 -7.41 11.93
N ASP A 163 -8.91 -8.14 12.35
CA ASP A 163 -8.96 -8.81 13.65
C ASP A 163 -8.63 -10.32 13.55
N ASP A 164 -8.39 -10.84 12.34
CA ASP A 164 -8.00 -12.23 12.10
C ASP A 164 -6.51 -12.46 12.41
N LEU A 165 -6.24 -13.35 13.36
CA LEU A 165 -4.89 -13.75 13.77
C LEU A 165 -4.09 -14.37 12.61
N ALA A 166 -4.72 -15.11 11.70
CA ALA A 166 -4.06 -15.72 10.56
C ALA A 166 -3.54 -14.64 9.60
N VAL A 167 -4.35 -13.61 9.31
CA VAL A 167 -3.95 -12.47 8.47
C VAL A 167 -2.82 -11.68 9.13
N ARG A 168 -2.92 -11.38 10.44
CA ARG A 168 -1.84 -10.70 11.19
C ARG A 168 -0.53 -11.48 11.13
N THR A 169 -0.60 -12.80 11.32
CA THR A 169 0.57 -13.70 11.27
C THR A 169 1.18 -13.72 9.88
N MET A 170 0.36 -13.79 8.83
CA MET A 170 0.83 -13.76 7.44
C MET A 170 1.53 -12.43 7.13
N VAL A 171 0.90 -11.29 7.43
CA VAL A 171 1.48 -9.95 7.21
C VAL A 171 2.80 -9.81 7.96
N LYS A 172 2.84 -10.17 9.25
CA LYS A 172 4.07 -10.12 10.05
C LYS A 172 5.18 -10.97 9.43
N ARG A 173 4.87 -12.21 9.08
CA ARG A 173 5.85 -13.14 8.49
C ARG A 173 6.42 -12.59 7.19
N ARG A 174 5.58 -12.06 6.30
CA ARG A 174 6.03 -11.50 5.03
C ARG A 174 6.87 -10.25 5.22
N LEU A 175 6.46 -9.33 6.08
CA LEU A 175 7.25 -8.13 6.39
C LEU A 175 8.62 -8.49 7.00
N CYS A 176 8.68 -9.42 7.96
CA CYS A 176 9.95 -9.84 8.54
C CYS A 176 10.89 -10.58 7.56
N ALA A 177 10.38 -11.07 6.43
CA ALA A 177 11.18 -11.72 5.40
C ALA A 177 11.84 -10.73 4.44
N ILE A 178 11.45 -9.44 4.48
CA ILE A 178 12.05 -8.39 3.65
C ILE A 178 13.41 -8.04 4.22
N GLU A 179 14.43 -8.02 3.36
CA GLU A 179 15.76 -7.53 3.73
C GLU A 179 15.70 -6.03 4.03
N ASP A 180 16.02 -5.66 5.28
CA ASP A 180 15.82 -4.32 5.80
C ASP A 180 17.14 -3.68 6.26
N THR A 181 17.86 -3.08 5.30
CA THR A 181 19.16 -2.45 5.54
C THR A 181 19.09 -1.31 6.55
N PHE A 182 17.94 -0.64 6.69
CA PHE A 182 17.78 0.59 7.46
C PHE A 182 16.84 0.46 8.68
N GLY A 183 16.35 -0.75 8.99
CA GLY A 183 15.46 -1.01 10.12
C GLY A 183 14.02 -0.49 9.97
N THR A 184 13.64 0.00 8.79
CA THR A 184 12.32 0.61 8.55
C THR A 184 11.18 -0.41 8.57
N VAL A 185 11.43 -1.61 8.07
CA VAL A 185 10.45 -2.71 8.08
C VAL A 185 10.33 -3.30 9.48
N TYR A 186 11.44 -3.45 10.21
CA TYR A 186 11.41 -3.84 11.62
C TYR A 186 10.53 -2.89 12.44
N ASP A 187 10.72 -1.59 12.24
CA ASP A 187 9.94 -0.54 12.88
C ASP A 187 8.46 -0.58 12.53
N LEU A 188 8.12 -0.92 11.29
CA LEU A 188 6.74 -1.09 10.82
C LEU A 188 6.07 -2.28 11.50
N VAL A 189 6.78 -3.41 11.60
CA VAL A 189 6.27 -4.61 12.29
C VAL A 189 6.01 -4.32 13.77
N ALA A 190 6.94 -3.64 14.45
CA ALA A 190 6.76 -3.25 15.84
C ALA A 190 5.53 -2.35 16.06
N GLN A 191 5.24 -1.46 15.10
CA GLN A 191 4.04 -0.62 15.12
C GLN A 191 2.76 -1.43 14.94
N LEU A 192 2.72 -2.37 13.97
CA LEU A 192 1.58 -3.28 13.80
C LEU A 192 1.33 -4.10 15.06
N GLU A 193 2.37 -4.64 15.69
CA GLU A 193 2.24 -5.40 16.95
C GLU A 193 1.73 -4.56 18.11
N HIS A 194 2.16 -3.29 18.20
CA HIS A 194 1.60 -2.36 19.17
C HIS A 194 0.13 -2.07 18.89
N LEU A 195 -0.22 -1.79 17.63
CA LEU A 195 -1.60 -1.57 17.21
C LEU A 195 -2.50 -2.77 17.54
N TRP A 196 -2.04 -4.00 17.28
CA TRP A 196 -2.78 -5.23 17.59
C TRP A 196 -3.00 -5.42 19.10
N ARG A 197 -2.01 -5.11 19.94
CA ARG A 197 -2.17 -5.14 21.40
C ARG A 197 -3.17 -4.09 21.89
N THR A 198 -3.06 -2.86 21.39
CA THR A 198 -4.01 -1.78 21.68
C THR A 198 -5.41 -2.14 21.23
N ARG A 199 -5.55 -2.78 20.07
CA ARG A 199 -6.82 -3.23 19.50
C ARG A 199 -7.55 -4.21 20.40
N VAL A 200 -6.85 -5.17 21.02
CA VAL A 200 -7.44 -6.11 21.99
C VAL A 200 -8.09 -5.37 23.17
N VAL A 201 -7.40 -4.35 23.71
CA VAL A 201 -7.91 -3.53 24.81
C VAL A 201 -9.13 -2.71 24.38
N LEU A 202 -9.07 -2.07 23.21
CA LEU A 202 -10.17 -1.24 22.70
C LEU A 202 -11.43 -2.08 22.42
N VAL A 203 -11.29 -3.28 21.86
CA VAL A 203 -12.42 -4.20 21.65
C VAL A 203 -13.03 -4.63 22.98
N ALA A 204 -12.22 -4.88 24.01
CA ALA A 204 -12.73 -5.21 25.34
C ALA A 204 -13.51 -4.05 25.98
N GLN A 205 -13.15 -2.80 25.68
CA GLN A 205 -13.78 -1.59 26.25
C GLN A 205 -15.01 -1.11 25.47
N HIS A 206 -14.95 -1.13 24.13
CA HIS A 206 -15.96 -0.53 23.25
C HIS A 206 -16.63 -1.53 22.30
N GLY A 207 -16.31 -2.82 22.43
CA GLY A 207 -16.87 -3.89 21.61
C GLY A 207 -16.46 -3.80 20.13
N ALA A 208 -17.34 -4.30 19.26
CA ALA A 208 -17.13 -4.35 17.82
C ALA A 208 -17.03 -2.96 17.14
N ALA A 209 -17.47 -1.90 17.81
CA ALA A 209 -17.43 -0.52 17.32
C ALA A 209 -16.13 0.23 17.69
N ALA A 210 -15.18 -0.42 18.34
CA ALA A 210 -13.87 0.17 18.60
C ALA A 210 -13.17 0.54 17.29
N LEU A 211 -12.78 1.82 17.15
CA LEU A 211 -11.99 2.31 16.03
C LEU A 211 -10.54 1.82 16.11
N VAL A 212 -9.92 1.55 14.97
CA VAL A 212 -8.49 1.23 14.88
C VAL A 212 -7.68 2.55 14.79
N PRO A 213 -6.81 2.87 15.76
CA PRO A 213 -6.06 4.13 15.79
C PRO A 213 -4.75 4.04 14.98
N TRP A 214 -4.83 3.61 13.72
CA TRP A 214 -3.63 3.36 12.91
C TRP A 214 -2.88 4.66 12.57
N ARG A 215 -3.59 5.78 12.36
CA ARG A 215 -2.98 7.09 12.07
C ARG A 215 -2.19 7.61 13.26
N GLU A 216 -2.79 7.53 14.44
CA GLU A 216 -2.18 7.94 15.71
C GLU A 216 -0.96 7.07 16.04
N SER A 217 -0.99 5.79 15.64
CA SER A 217 0.15 4.89 15.80
C SER A 217 1.38 5.33 14.99
N LEU A 218 1.16 5.98 13.83
CA LEU A 218 2.24 6.56 13.02
C LEU A 218 2.80 7.84 13.66
N TYR A 219 1.94 8.71 14.23
CA TYR A 219 2.37 9.97 14.85
C TYR A 219 3.19 9.77 16.13
N ARG A 220 2.81 8.82 17.00
CA ARG A 220 3.53 8.58 18.27
C ARG A 220 5.01 8.23 18.07
N ARG A 221 5.35 7.67 16.91
CA ARG A 221 6.73 7.37 16.55
C ARG A 221 7.47 8.57 15.95
N TRP A 222 6.74 9.50 15.32
CA TRP A 222 7.32 10.75 14.85
C TRP A 222 7.67 11.66 16.04
N ASP A 223 6.82 11.76 17.06
CA ASP A 223 7.14 12.53 18.28
C ASP A 223 8.29 11.92 19.10
N GLY A 224 8.45 10.59 19.05
CA GLY A 224 9.58 9.89 19.67
C GLY A 224 10.91 10.01 18.89
N ARG A 225 10.86 10.48 17.64
CA ARG A 225 12.03 10.80 16.82
C ARG A 225 12.05 12.30 16.62
N ASN A 226 12.70 13.05 17.52
CA ASN A 226 13.13 14.43 17.26
C ASN A 226 13.88 14.48 15.93
N VAL A 227 13.17 14.68 14.83
CA VAL A 227 13.75 15.07 13.56
C VAL A 227 13.92 16.57 13.66
N LEU A 228 15.11 16.96 14.06
CA LEU A 228 15.69 18.25 13.72
C LEU A 228 15.62 18.39 12.20
N LEU A 229 14.60 19.08 11.71
CA LEU A 229 14.62 19.77 10.42
C LEU A 229 14.01 21.16 10.64
N LEU A 230 14.92 22.07 11.00
CA LEU A 230 14.99 23.41 10.40
C LEU A 230 15.23 23.26 8.89
#